data_AF-A0A1Y2HZ87-F1
#
_entry.id   AF-A0A1Y2HZ87-F1
#
_cell.length_a   1.000
_cell.length_b   1.000
_cell.length_c   1.000
_cell.angle_alpha   90.00
_cell.angle_beta   90.00
_cell.angle_gamma   90.00
#
_symmetry.space_group_name_H-M   'P 1'
#
loop_
_entity.id
_entity.type
_entity.pdbx_description
1 polymer ?
#
loop_
_entity_poly.entity_id
_entity_poly.type
_entity_poly.pdbx_seq_one_letter_code
_entity_poly.pdbx_strand_id
1 'polypeptide(L)'
;MNAASLLIALAALIAVVAAREWPFVLPAAYNIETGTGHRVIFREDGRFTFTTNVRCIRAPCPMSGGEGAWAFDAKLRELTLLQEVEGGNVVTQTWRMGAATKDHLSLQWRGNRLVFRRGAGSETFPLPQGAGNWNRDMDFEPKN
;
A
#
# COMPACT_ATOMS: atom_id res chain seq x y z
N MET A 1 -29.92 -40.35 -7.68
CA MET A 1 -29.17 -39.07 -7.64
C MET A 1 -29.83 -38.13 -8.63
N ASN A 2 -30.44 -37.04 -8.16
CA ASN A 2 -31.23 -36.15 -9.02
C ASN A 2 -30.37 -34.98 -9.51
N ALA A 3 -30.55 -34.56 -10.75
CA ALA A 3 -29.77 -33.50 -11.42
C ALA A 3 -29.71 -32.18 -10.62
N ALA A 4 -30.73 -31.89 -9.81
CA ALA A 4 -30.75 -30.75 -8.89
C ALA A 4 -29.64 -30.79 -7.82
N SER A 5 -29.29 -31.97 -7.32
CA SER A 5 -28.24 -32.14 -6.31
C SER A 5 -26.84 -31.90 -6.89
N LEU A 6 -26.64 -32.18 -8.17
CA LEU A 6 -25.38 -31.93 -8.87
C LEU A 6 -25.17 -30.43 -9.12
N LEU A 7 -26.23 -29.70 -9.48
CA LEU A 7 -26.19 -28.25 -9.71
C LEU A 7 -25.95 -27.45 -8.42
N ILE A 8 -26.53 -27.88 -7.30
CA ILE A 8 -26.28 -27.26 -5.98
C ILE A 8 -24.84 -27.53 -5.52
N ALA A 9 -24.33 -28.74 -5.74
CA ALA A 9 -22.93 -29.05 -5.43
C ALA A 9 -21.94 -28.26 -6.31
N LEU A 10 -22.28 -28.01 -7.58
CA LEU A 10 -21.46 -27.19 -8.49
C LEU A 10 -21.50 -25.70 -8.12
N ALA A 11 -22.67 -25.17 -7.75
CA ALA A 11 -22.80 -23.79 -7.25
C ALA A 11 -22.05 -23.58 -5.93
N ALA A 12 -22.06 -24.58 -5.04
CA ALA A 12 -21.27 -24.55 -3.80
C ALA A 12 -19.75 -24.66 -4.07
N LEU A 13 -19.32 -25.42 -5.08
CA LEU A 13 -17.90 -25.51 -5.46
C LEU A 13 -17.38 -24.21 -6.10
N ILE A 14 -18.22 -23.51 -6.87
CA ILE A 14 -17.89 -22.21 -7.47
C ILE A 14 -17.83 -21.10 -6.40
N ALA A 15 -18.66 -21.18 -5.35
CA ALA A 15 -18.61 -20.24 -4.22
C ALA A 15 -17.39 -20.46 -3.29
N VAL A 16 -16.79 -21.66 -3.29
CA VAL A 16 -15.61 -22.01 -2.47
C VAL A 16 -14.28 -21.78 -3.20
N VAL A 17 -14.30 -21.23 -4.43
CA VAL A 17 -13.19 -20.40 -4.91
C VAL A 17 -13.25 -19.06 -4.18
N ALA A 18 -13.23 -19.14 -2.84
CA ALA A 18 -13.01 -18.04 -1.95
C ALA A 18 -11.75 -17.34 -2.44
N ALA A 19 -11.90 -16.10 -2.87
CA ALA A 19 -10.80 -15.19 -3.09
C ALA A 19 -9.89 -15.33 -1.87
N ARG A 20 -8.74 -15.97 -2.04
CA ARG A 20 -7.76 -16.14 -0.98
C ARG A 20 -7.29 -14.72 -0.67
N GLU A 21 -7.85 -14.11 0.36
CA GLU A 21 -7.48 -12.75 0.75
C GLU A 21 -6.06 -12.82 1.32
N TRP A 22 -5.08 -12.39 0.53
CA TRP A 22 -3.71 -12.34 0.99
C TRP A 22 -3.58 -11.19 2.00
N PRO A 23 -3.00 -11.43 3.18
CA PRO A 23 -2.77 -10.37 4.16
C PRO A 23 -1.80 -9.35 3.57
N PHE A 24 -2.00 -8.07 3.89
CA PHE A 24 -1.01 -7.04 3.55
C PHE A 24 0.31 -7.34 4.28
N VAL A 25 1.43 -7.36 3.54
CA VAL A 25 2.70 -7.87 4.07
C VAL A 25 3.55 -6.71 4.60
N LEU A 26 3.94 -6.79 5.86
CA LEU A 26 4.82 -5.83 6.54
C LEU A 26 5.76 -6.60 7.48
N PRO A 27 7.04 -6.20 7.63
CA PRO A 27 7.76 -5.20 6.84
C PRO A 27 7.89 -5.60 5.35
N ALA A 28 7.98 -4.62 4.45
CA ALA A 28 8.16 -4.86 3.01
C ALA A 28 8.50 -3.58 2.24
N ALA A 29 9.04 -3.73 1.03
CA ALA A 29 9.11 -2.65 0.06
C ALA A 29 8.03 -2.80 -1.01
N TYR A 30 7.49 -1.66 -1.44
CA TYR A 30 6.47 -1.56 -2.48
C TYR A 30 6.85 -0.51 -3.50
N ASN A 31 6.73 -0.87 -4.77
CA ASN A 31 6.69 0.09 -5.86
C ASN A 31 5.24 0.54 -6.05
N ILE A 32 5.00 1.85 -5.99
CA ILE A 32 3.68 2.44 -6.15
C ILE A 32 3.49 2.78 -7.62
N GLU A 33 2.53 2.11 -8.28
CA GLU A 33 2.26 2.33 -9.70
C GLU A 33 1.66 3.72 -9.92
N THR A 34 2.56 4.64 -10.24
CA THR A 34 2.31 6.04 -10.50
C THR A 34 3.30 6.44 -11.58
N GLY A 35 3.00 7.47 -12.38
CA GLY A 35 3.84 7.86 -13.52
C GLY A 35 5.27 8.30 -13.18
N THR A 36 5.64 8.41 -11.90
CA THR A 36 6.90 9.00 -11.42
C THR A 36 7.80 8.02 -10.64
N GLY A 37 7.49 6.72 -10.64
CA GLY A 37 8.37 5.68 -10.06
C GLY A 37 8.54 5.82 -8.55
N HIS A 38 7.43 5.95 -7.83
CA HIS A 38 7.39 6.01 -6.38
C HIS A 38 7.71 4.65 -5.74
N ARG A 39 8.47 4.66 -4.65
CA ARG A 39 8.77 3.48 -3.85
C ARG A 39 8.61 3.80 -2.36
N VAL A 40 8.05 2.87 -1.61
CA VAL A 40 7.95 2.95 -0.15
C VAL A 40 8.54 1.69 0.47
N ILE A 41 9.29 1.85 1.55
CA ILE A 41 9.91 0.77 2.31
C ILE A 41 9.42 0.87 3.74
N PHE A 42 8.75 -0.17 4.23
CA PHE A 42 8.31 -0.30 5.62
C PHE A 42 9.28 -1.20 6.38
N ARG A 43 9.87 -0.65 7.45
CA ARG A 43 10.82 -1.32 8.34
C ARG A 43 10.12 -1.88 9.58
N GLU A 44 10.73 -2.87 10.22
CA GLU A 44 10.19 -3.53 11.43
C GLU A 44 10.05 -2.60 12.64
N ASP A 45 10.89 -1.57 12.72
CA ASP A 45 10.90 -0.54 13.77
C ASP A 45 9.72 0.45 13.71
N GLY A 46 8.76 0.21 12.81
CA GLY A 46 7.62 1.11 12.59
C GLY A 46 7.97 2.37 11.78
N ARG A 47 9.16 2.42 11.16
CA ARG A 47 9.56 3.52 10.27
C ARG A 47 9.35 3.17 8.81
N PHE A 48 9.07 4.18 7.99
CA PHE A 48 9.05 4.03 6.54
C PHE A 48 10.00 5.02 5.87
N THR A 49 10.42 4.66 4.67
CA THR A 49 11.14 5.56 3.76
C THR A 49 10.37 5.60 2.44
N PHE A 50 10.10 6.78 1.95
CA PHE A 50 9.46 7.04 0.67
C PHE A 50 10.46 7.71 -0.28
N THR A 51 10.55 7.23 -1.50
CA THR A 51 11.41 7.78 -2.54
C THR A 51 10.66 7.92 -3.86
N THR A 52 11.11 8.84 -4.70
CA THR A 52 10.56 9.08 -6.02
C THR A 52 11.63 9.53 -7.00
N ASN A 53 11.35 9.45 -8.30
CA ASN A 53 12.21 9.99 -9.33
C ASN A 53 11.95 11.47 -9.63
N VAL A 54 11.00 12.11 -8.94
CA VAL A 54 10.72 13.55 -9.09
C VAL A 54 11.93 14.35 -8.61
N ARG A 55 12.51 15.14 -9.52
CA ARG A 55 13.59 16.08 -9.21
C ARG A 55 13.01 17.44 -8.87
N CYS A 56 13.39 17.99 -7.72
CA CYS A 56 13.03 19.36 -7.34
C CYS A 56 14.18 20.33 -7.63
N ILE A 57 13.86 21.54 -8.07
CA ILE A 57 14.85 22.58 -8.41
C ILE A 57 15.52 23.15 -7.15
N ARG A 58 14.84 23.12 -5.99
CA ARG A 58 15.35 23.56 -4.68
C ARG A 58 14.99 22.54 -3.59
N ALA A 59 15.86 22.40 -2.59
CA ALA A 59 15.68 21.57 -1.41
C ALA A 59 15.46 22.44 -0.17
N PRO A 60 14.73 21.97 0.87
CA PRO A 60 14.05 20.68 1.00
C PRO A 60 12.86 20.50 0.05
N CYS A 61 12.58 19.27 -0.37
CA CYS A 61 11.43 18.98 -1.21
C CYS A 61 10.70 17.75 -0.70
N PRO A 62 9.56 17.93 -0.01
CA PRO A 62 8.73 16.82 0.44
C PRO A 62 8.30 15.89 -0.71
N MET A 63 8.30 16.42 -1.94
CA MET A 63 7.98 15.67 -3.15
C MET A 63 9.05 14.68 -3.57
N SER A 64 10.33 14.89 -3.22
CA SER A 64 11.42 14.00 -3.65
C SER A 64 11.57 12.75 -2.79
N GLY A 65 10.82 12.67 -1.69
CA GLY A 65 10.92 11.56 -0.73
C GLY A 65 10.97 12.05 0.71
N GLY A 66 11.05 11.11 1.64
CA GLY A 66 11.22 11.38 3.05
C GLY A 66 11.09 10.14 3.91
N GLU A 67 11.21 10.33 5.22
CA GLU A 67 11.02 9.27 6.20
C GLU A 67 9.91 9.62 7.17
N GLY A 68 9.27 8.58 7.71
CA GLY A 68 8.20 8.75 8.67
C GLY A 68 7.96 7.51 9.50
N ALA A 69 6.87 7.52 10.25
CA ALA A 69 6.37 6.38 11.00
C ALA A 69 5.13 5.79 10.30
N TRP A 70 4.92 4.49 10.47
CA TRP A 70 3.74 3.80 9.97
C TRP A 70 3.08 2.98 11.08
N ALA A 71 1.77 2.76 10.92
CA ALA A 71 0.99 1.84 11.73
C ALA A 71 -0.03 1.12 10.83
N PHE A 72 -0.29 -0.16 11.09
CA PHE A 72 -1.23 -0.93 10.30
C PHE A 72 -2.31 -1.58 11.18
N ASP A 73 -3.56 -1.28 10.89
CA ASP A 73 -4.72 -1.97 11.44
C ASP A 73 -5.14 -3.10 10.48
N ALA A 74 -4.86 -4.33 10.87
CA ALA A 74 -5.20 -5.51 10.07
C ALA A 74 -6.72 -5.77 9.96
N LYS A 75 -7.53 -5.34 10.94
CA LYS A 75 -8.99 -5.55 10.93
C LYS A 75 -9.65 -4.61 9.93
N LEU A 76 -9.23 -3.34 9.92
CA LEU A 76 -9.75 -2.34 8.99
C LEU A 76 -9.02 -2.35 7.64
N ARG A 77 -7.87 -3.04 7.59
CA ARG A 77 -6.92 -3.04 6.46
C ARG A 77 -6.44 -1.63 6.17
N GLU A 78 -6.11 -0.89 7.22
CA GLU A 78 -5.76 0.52 7.14
C GLU A 78 -4.30 0.75 7.53
N LEU A 79 -3.55 1.37 6.61
CA LEU A 79 -2.17 1.78 6.80
C LEU A 79 -2.12 3.28 7.04
N THR A 80 -1.73 3.68 8.24
CA THR A 80 -1.48 5.08 8.59
C THR A 80 -0.01 5.41 8.41
N LEU A 81 0.27 6.51 7.72
CA LEU A 81 1.58 7.08 7.49
C LEU A 81 1.65 8.46 8.16
N LEU A 82 2.71 8.70 8.91
CA LEU A 82 2.99 9.97 9.57
C LEU A 82 4.39 10.44 9.16
N GLN A 83 4.50 11.61 8.57
CA GLN A 83 5.77 12.17 8.12
C GLN A 83 5.87 13.64 8.53
N GLU A 84 7.06 14.03 8.99
CA GLU A 84 7.41 15.43 9.14
C GLU A 84 7.90 15.97 7.79
N VAL A 85 7.36 17.11 7.38
CA VAL A 85 7.74 17.83 6.17
C VAL A 85 8.32 19.19 6.55
N GLU A 86 8.84 19.91 5.55
CA GLU A 86 9.50 21.19 5.76
C GLU A 86 8.68 22.18 6.61
N GLY A 87 9.39 22.89 7.50
CA GLY A 87 8.78 23.85 8.42
C GLY A 87 8.17 23.23 9.68
N GLY A 88 8.51 21.98 10.01
CA GLY A 88 8.01 21.28 11.20
C GLY A 88 6.54 20.84 11.09
N ASN A 89 5.98 20.90 9.87
CA ASN A 89 4.61 20.47 9.63
C ASN A 89 4.56 18.94 9.62
N VAL A 90 3.54 18.37 10.25
CA VAL A 90 3.30 16.93 10.21
C VAL A 90 2.15 16.63 9.27
N VAL A 91 2.41 15.74 8.32
CA VAL A 91 1.37 15.18 7.45
C VAL A 91 1.01 13.77 7.92
N THR A 92 -0.27 13.46 7.85
CA THR A 92 -0.81 12.14 8.13
C THR A 92 -1.68 11.70 6.97
N GLN A 93 -1.49 10.47 6.52
CA GLN A 93 -2.38 9.80 5.56
C GLN A 93 -2.80 8.45 6.12
N THR A 94 -4.04 8.04 5.90
CA THR A 94 -4.46 6.65 6.12
C THR A 94 -5.03 6.08 4.84
N TRP A 95 -4.49 4.93 4.45
CA TRP A 95 -4.80 4.21 3.23
C TRP A 95 -5.52 2.92 3.58
N ARG A 96 -6.73 2.72 3.04
CA ARG A 96 -7.38 1.42 3.11
C ARG A 96 -6.90 0.56 1.97
N MET A 97 -6.32 -0.59 2.32
CA MET A 97 -5.70 -1.52 1.38
C MET A 97 -6.75 -2.35 0.68
N GLY A 98 -6.71 -2.35 -0.65
CA GLY A 98 -7.61 -3.13 -1.50
C GLY A 98 -7.13 -4.56 -1.68
N ALA A 99 -7.76 -5.32 -2.58
CA ALA A 99 -7.49 -6.75 -2.72
C ALA A 99 -6.06 -7.01 -3.24
N ALA A 100 -5.47 -8.09 -2.74
CA ALA A 100 -4.23 -8.59 -3.28
C ALA A 100 -4.50 -9.50 -4.48
N THR A 101 -3.82 -9.22 -5.58
CA THR A 101 -3.75 -10.06 -6.77
C THR A 101 -2.34 -10.59 -6.88
N LYS A 102 -2.20 -11.91 -7.02
CA LYS A 102 -0.90 -12.57 -7.22
C LYS A 102 -0.85 -13.11 -8.64
N ASP A 103 0.17 -12.71 -9.40
CA ASP A 103 0.59 -13.44 -10.59
C ASP A 103 1.86 -14.26 -10.30
N HIS A 104 2.41 -14.95 -11.29
CA HIS A 104 3.57 -15.81 -11.08
C HIS A 104 4.86 -15.05 -10.69
N LEU A 105 4.89 -13.72 -10.82
CA LEU A 105 6.10 -12.91 -10.66
C LEU A 105 5.94 -11.79 -9.62
N SER A 106 4.71 -11.43 -9.25
CA SER A 106 4.42 -10.26 -8.43
C SER A 106 3.21 -10.46 -7.51
N LEU A 107 3.27 -9.79 -6.37
CA LEU A 107 2.14 -9.65 -5.46
C LEU A 107 1.74 -8.18 -5.44
N GLN A 108 0.52 -7.89 -5.91
CA GLN A 108 0.04 -6.54 -6.14
C GLN A 108 -1.19 -6.27 -5.27
N TRP A 109 -1.28 -5.10 -4.65
CA TRP A 109 -2.47 -4.63 -3.95
C TRP A 109 -3.14 -3.56 -4.79
N ARG A 110 -4.37 -3.85 -5.25
CA ARG A 110 -5.14 -2.97 -6.15
C ARG A 110 -6.36 -2.40 -5.45
N GLY A 111 -6.73 -1.18 -5.83
CA GLY A 111 -7.87 -0.48 -5.23
C GLY A 111 -7.56 0.10 -3.85
N ASN A 112 -6.29 0.37 -3.55
CA ASN A 112 -5.89 1.11 -2.37
C ASN A 112 -6.48 2.52 -2.44
N ARG A 113 -7.00 3.03 -1.33
CA ARG A 113 -7.66 4.34 -1.30
C ARG A 113 -7.25 5.15 -0.08
N LEU A 114 -6.99 6.43 -0.30
CA LEU A 114 -6.80 7.41 0.78
C LEU A 114 -8.15 7.63 1.46
N VAL A 115 -8.28 7.24 2.73
CA VAL A 115 -9.52 7.35 3.51
C VAL A 115 -9.46 8.46 4.56
N PHE A 116 -8.26 8.89 4.94
CA PHE A 116 -8.06 10.01 5.85
C PHE A 116 -6.77 10.76 5.51
N ARG A 117 -6.78 12.08 5.72
CA ARG A 117 -5.60 12.93 5.57
C ARG A 117 -5.64 14.12 6.53
N ARG A 118 -4.48 14.56 6.99
CA ARG A 118 -4.31 15.74 7.86
C ARG A 118 -2.95 16.40 7.60
N GLY A 119 -2.89 17.73 7.69
CA GLY A 119 -1.68 18.52 7.49
C GLY A 119 -1.63 19.15 6.09
N ALA A 120 -0.88 20.24 5.95
CA ALA A 120 -0.70 20.92 4.66
C ALA A 120 0.10 20.01 3.71
N GLY A 121 -0.37 19.84 2.48
CA GLY A 121 0.27 18.94 1.51
C GLY A 121 -0.09 17.46 1.69
N SER A 122 -0.98 17.11 2.62
CA SER A 122 -1.34 15.70 2.91
C SER A 122 -2.15 15.02 1.79
N GLU A 123 -2.58 15.76 0.78
CA GLU A 123 -3.12 15.24 -0.47
C GLU A 123 -2.04 14.72 -1.44
N THR A 124 -0.81 15.17 -1.25
CA THR A 124 0.34 14.85 -2.12
C THR A 124 1.41 14.04 -1.38
N PHE A 125 1.53 14.19 -0.05
CA PHE A 125 2.52 13.52 0.79
C PHE A 125 1.87 12.73 1.94
N PRO A 126 2.48 11.62 2.40
CA PRO A 126 3.69 10.99 1.85
C PRO A 126 3.49 10.38 0.48
N LEU A 127 2.31 9.80 0.21
CA LEU A 127 2.00 9.15 -1.06
C LEU A 127 1.02 10.01 -1.86
N PRO A 128 1.15 10.05 -3.21
CA PRO A 128 0.22 10.82 -4.04
C PRO A 128 -1.17 10.19 -4.00
N GLN A 129 -2.23 11.00 -4.13
CA GLN A 129 -3.63 10.52 -4.14
C GLN A 129 -3.91 9.38 -5.15
N GLY A 130 -3.16 9.31 -6.25
CA GLY A 130 -3.27 8.26 -7.28
C GLY A 130 -2.58 6.94 -6.94
N ALA A 131 -2.05 6.76 -5.73
CA ALA A 131 -1.37 5.53 -5.28
C ALA A 131 -2.35 4.36 -5.05
N GLY A 132 -3.12 3.97 -6.07
CA GLY A 132 -4.14 2.92 -5.97
C GLY A 132 -3.62 1.50 -6.11
N ASN A 133 -2.46 1.32 -6.75
CA ASN A 133 -1.87 0.01 -7.05
C ASN A 133 -0.44 -0.07 -6.54
N TRP A 134 -0.16 -1.07 -5.72
CA TRP A 134 1.12 -1.22 -5.02
C TRP A 134 1.68 -2.62 -5.29
N ASN A 135 2.88 -2.68 -5.85
CA ASN A 135 3.54 -3.94 -6.18
C ASN A 135 4.62 -4.22 -5.16
N ARG A 136 4.54 -5.36 -4.48
CA ARG A 136 5.58 -5.78 -3.54
C ARG A 136 6.86 -6.08 -4.30
N ASP A 137 7.94 -5.50 -3.82
CA ASP A 137 9.27 -5.91 -4.21
C ASP A 137 9.59 -7.25 -3.55
N MET A 138 9.67 -8.31 -4.35
CA MET A 138 9.89 -9.67 -3.87
C MET A 138 11.36 -9.94 -3.53
N ASP A 139 12.28 -9.10 -4.01
CA ASP A 139 13.71 -9.16 -3.71
C ASP A 139 14.08 -8.35 -2.45
N PHE A 140 13.10 -7.67 -1.85
CA PHE A 140 13.31 -6.96 -0.60
C PHE A 140 13.40 -7.94 0.58
N GLU A 141 14.59 -8.01 1.16
CA GLU A 141 14.85 -8.61 2.46
C GLU A 141 14.89 -7.51 3.53
N PRO A 142 14.01 -7.55 4.55
CA PRO A 142 14.11 -6.65 5.70
C PRO A 142 15.49 -6.87 6.35
N LYS A 143 16.35 -5.85 6.33
CA LYS A 143 17.61 -5.91 7.06
C LYS A 143 17.34 -5.58 8.52
N ASN A 144 17.77 -6.49 9.41
CA ASN A 144 17.78 -6.32 10.86
C ASN A 144 18.68 -5.16 11.29
#